data_AF-A0A800BWE3-F1
#
_entry.id   AF-A0A800BWE3-F1
#
_cell.length_a   1.000
_cell.length_b   1.000
_cell.length_c   1.000
_cell.angle_alpha   90.00
_cell.angle_beta   90.00
_cell.angle_gamma   90.00
#
_symmetry.space_group_name_H-M   'P 1'
#
loop_
_entity.id
_entity.type
_entity.pdbx_description
1 polymer ?
#
loop_
_entity_poly.entity_id
_entity_poly.type
_entity_poly.pdbx_seq_one_letter_code
_entity_poly.pdbx_strand_id
1 'polypeptide(L)' 'GIDHPGDRHKVVDYVLKAPGKTERLHIERAIDEAARYLPEIISGDWAAAMNHLHAFKA' A
#
# COMPACT_ATOMS: atom_id res chain seq x y z
N GLY A 1 -0.94 -0.96 2.45
CA GLY A 1 -0.40 -1.03 3.81
C GLY A 1 0.36 -2.33 3.99
N ILE A 2 1.14 -2.47 5.07
CA ILE A 2 1.96 -3.66 5.33
C ILE A 2 1.41 -4.54 6.46
N ASP A 3 0.15 -4.37 6.88
CA ASP A 3 -0.47 -5.04 8.04
C ASP A 3 0.19 -4.68 9.40
N HIS A 4 -0.24 -5.33 10.49
CA HIS A 4 0.22 -5.08 11.85
C HIS A 4 0.43 -6.40 12.63
N PRO A 5 1.52 -6.56 13.42
CA PRO A 5 1.84 -7.81 14.11
C PRO A 5 0.97 -8.11 15.34
N GLY A 6 -0.11 -7.36 15.55
CA GLY A 6 -1.05 -7.47 16.68
C GLY A 6 -0.54 -6.94 18.04
N ASP A 7 0.76 -6.71 18.21
CA ASP A 7 1.38 -6.28 19.47
C ASP A 7 2.44 -5.21 19.21
N ARG A 8 2.38 -4.10 19.98
CA ARG A 8 3.34 -2.99 19.91
C ARG A 8 4.79 -3.42 20.09
N HIS A 9 5.04 -4.43 20.93
CA HIS A 9 6.38 -4.92 21.24
C HIS A 9 7.00 -5.68 20.06
N LYS A 10 6.18 -6.14 19.11
CA LYS A 10 6.62 -6.84 17.89
C LYS A 10 6.81 -5.91 16.68
N VAL A 11 6.39 -4.64 16.79
CA VAL A 11 6.38 -3.69 15.65
C VAL A 11 7.78 -3.43 15.11
N VAL A 12 8.77 -3.21 15.99
CA VAL A 12 10.15 -2.92 15.57
C VAL A 12 10.73 -4.03 14.70
N ASP A 13 10.62 -5.28 15.16
CA ASP A 13 11.08 -6.44 14.40
C ASP A 13 10.26 -6.67 13.12
N TYR A 14 8.96 -6.38 13.17
CA TYR A 14 8.06 -6.54 12.02
C TYR A 14 8.44 -5.60 10.88
N VAL A 15 8.59 -4.31 11.16
CA VAL A 15 8.84 -3.28 10.12
C VAL A 15 10.27 -3.31 9.57
N LEU A 16 11.23 -3.88 10.32
CA LEU A 16 12.63 -3.98 9.89
C LEU A 16 12.96 -5.30 9.17
N LYS A 17 12.07 -6.30 9.22
CA LYS A 17 12.24 -7.56 8.50
C LYS A 17 11.72 -7.45 7.07
N ALA A 18 12.36 -8.20 6.18
CA ALA A 18 11.84 -8.36 4.82
C ALA A 18 10.48 -9.08 4.86
N PRO A 19 9.48 -8.61 4.09
CA PRO A 19 8.18 -9.27 4.01
C PRO A 19 8.30 -10.66 3.37
N GLY A 20 7.35 -11.54 3.69
CA GLY A 20 7.20 -12.81 2.99
C GLY A 20 6.89 -12.61 1.50
N LYS A 21 7.03 -13.66 0.68
CA LYS A 21 6.81 -13.57 -0.78
C LYS A 21 5.42 -13.04 -1.15
N THR A 22 4.38 -13.51 -0.49
CA THR A 22 2.99 -13.08 -0.75
C THR A 22 2.75 -11.63 -0.31
N GLU A 23 3.24 -11.25 0.87
CA GLU A 23 3.17 -9.86 1.35
C GLU A 23 3.90 -8.92 0.40
N ARG A 24 5.10 -9.30 -0.06
CA ARG A 24 5.87 -8.55 -1.05
C ARG A 24 5.08 -8.33 -2.34
N LEU A 25 4.43 -9.38 -2.86
CA LEU A 25 3.60 -9.28 -4.07
C LEU A 25 2.44 -8.30 -3.89
N HIS A 26 1.72 -8.35 -2.76
CA HIS A 26 0.63 -7.42 -2.49
C HIS A 26 1.12 -5.97 -2.35
N ILE A 27 2.28 -5.76 -1.72
CA ILE A 27 2.92 -4.44 -1.62
C ILE A 27 3.25 -3.91 -3.01
N GLU A 28 3.88 -4.71 -3.87
CA GLU A 28 4.26 -4.31 -5.22
C GLU A 28 3.03 -3.98 -6.08
N ARG A 29 1.96 -4.79 -6.00
CA ARG A 29 0.69 -4.53 -6.69
C ARG A 29 0.03 -3.23 -6.22
N ALA A 30 0.04 -2.96 -4.91
CA ALA A 30 -0.50 -1.73 -4.37
C ALA A 30 0.30 -0.49 -4.82
N ILE A 31 1.63 -0.61 -4.92
CA ILE A 31 2.49 0.46 -5.44
C ILE A 31 2.23 0.69 -6.94
N ASP A 32 2.14 -0.38 -7.74
CA ASP A 32 1.86 -0.28 -9.17
C ASP A 32 0.51 0.38 -9.44
N GLU A 33 -0.54 -0.02 -8.72
CA GLU A 33 -1.85 0.61 -8.86
C GLU A 33 -1.81 2.07 -8.41
N ALA A 34 -1.14 2.41 -7.30
CA ALA A 34 -0.97 3.79 -6.87
C ALA A 34 -0.24 4.66 -7.92
N ALA A 35 0.76 4.11 -8.58
CA ALA A 35 1.54 4.81 -9.61
C ALA A 35 0.69 5.20 -10.83
N ARG A 36 -0.34 4.42 -11.17
CA ARG A 36 -1.24 4.69 -12.32
C ARG A 36 -2.06 5.96 -12.15
N TYR A 37 -2.38 6.35 -10.91
CA TYR A 37 -3.16 7.55 -10.60
C TYR A 37 -2.29 8.75 -10.15
N LEU A 38 -0.98 8.69 -10.43
CA LEU A 38 -0.10 9.84 -10.23
C LEU A 38 -0.56 11.10 -10.97
N PRO A 39 -1.10 11.06 -12.20
CA PRO A 39 -1.60 12.26 -12.88
C PRO A 39 -2.70 12.98 -12.08
N GLU A 40 -3.67 12.25 -11.55
CA GLU A 40 -4.78 12.75 -10.74
C GLU A 40 -4.28 13.29 -9.40
N ILE A 41 -3.39 12.55 -8.75
CA ILE A 41 -2.71 12.95 -7.50
C ILE A 41 -1.94 14.27 -7.68
N ILE A 42 -1.14 14.39 -8.75
CA ILE A 42 -0.29 15.56 -9.01
C ILE A 42 -1.14 16.76 -9.43
N SER A 43 -2.20 16.55 -10.21
CA SER A 43 -3.12 17.61 -10.63
C SER A 43 -4.08 18.06 -9.51
N GLY A 44 -4.14 17.33 -8.40
CA GLY A 44 -4.99 17.63 -7.24
C GLY A 44 -6.42 17.10 -7.35
N ASP A 45 -6.72 16.25 -8.35
CA ASP A 45 -8.00 15.53 -8.44
C ASP A 45 -8.00 14.30 -7.52
N TRP A 46 -7.98 14.59 -6.21
CA TRP A 46 -7.95 13.57 -5.17
C TRP A 46 -9.20 12.70 -5.17
N ALA A 47 -10.35 13.25 -5.54
CA ALA A 47 -11.61 12.52 -5.55
C ALA A 47 -11.58 11.39 -6.58
N ALA A 48 -11.12 11.66 -7.80
CA ALA A 48 -10.92 10.63 -8.82
C ALA A 48 -9.93 9.57 -8.34
N ALA A 49 -8.73 9.98 -7.90
CA ALA A 49 -7.70 9.05 -7.43
C ALA A 49 -8.20 8.15 -6.28
N MET A 50 -8.86 8.72 -5.27
CA MET A 50 -9.36 7.96 -4.13
C MET A 50 -10.49 6.99 -4.50
N ASN A 51 -11.40 7.38 -5.38
CA ASN A 51 -12.50 6.50 -5.83
C ASN A 51 -11.95 5.22 -6.48
N HIS A 52 -10.86 5.35 -7.24
CA HIS A 52 -10.19 4.20 -7.84
C HIS A 52 -9.34 3.42 -6.83
N LEU A 53 -8.44 4.10 -6.11
CA LEU A 53 -7.47 3.45 -5.22
C LEU A 53 -8.12 2.73 -4.04
N HIS A 54 -9.24 3.22 -3.50
CA HIS A 54 -9.94 2.56 -2.40
C HIS A 54 -10.84 1.39 -2.85
N ALA A 55 -11.15 1.28 -4.15
CA ALA A 55 -11.85 0.13 -4.71
C ALA A 55 -10.91 -1.04 -5.05
N PHE A 56 -9.60 -0.77 -5.13
CA PHE A 56 -8.58 -1.75 -5.49
C PHE A 56 -8.38 -2.85 -4.43
N LYS A 57 -8.10 -4.07 -4.89
CA LYS A 57 -7.71 -5.23 -4.07
C LYS A 57 -6.51 -5.92 -4.73
N ALA A 58 -5.42 -6.02 -3.97
CA ALA A 58 -4.16 -6.62 -4.42
C ALA A 58 -4.20 -8.15 -4.48
#